data_AF-A0A377NB38-F1
#
_entry.id   AF-A0A377NB38-F1
#
_cell.length_a   1.000
_cell.length_b   1.000
_cell.length_c   1.000
_cell.angle_alpha   90.00
_cell.angle_beta   90.00
_cell.angle_gamma   90.00
#
_symmetry.space_group_name_H-M   'P 1'
#
loop_
_entity.id
_entity.type
_entity.pdbx_description
1 polymer ?
#
loop_
_entity_poly.entity_id
_entity_poly.type
_entity_poly.pdbx_seq_one_letter_code
_entity_poly.pdbx_strand_id
1 'polypeptide(L)'
;MDAKIFSLESQKSKIYDRRTRKYFEEVYKSYANDCYRSSTVMLWSVVVCDIIFKLQELRDIHNDKVAEKIIIEIEALQKNEPYSPKWENELIKKVFERTQLLDTASNHKVLLIQSHRHLSAHPVISDDDILFEPTQEMIRSDIRNSIEVVLSKPPFMSQAILSTFVSDLENVKDLFPSDNALNKYLESKYLKSLNKDVLVKLFKGLWKFSFRSEDAKPVENREINIRAMKLIFSKARQLMVESVKGDASYYSNISRDQDAIKALIEFISMEKEIYDALDDFAKELIKPILKDHLSYFGIAFFISESPEEHVKRVTKRISETYYKKYGSGQDYLNEKHLDKFKSVCFERGCESEYHDFGIACFISSVDFSRADLYFDRYIDNNLKDYTKEQLEVLLVGTNNNNQCYWRNRSRDGNDSVRILKAAKSRFPDGFDFSIYDCLPIDRIDDNLEEDTGEV
;
A
#
# COMPACT_ATOMS: atom_id res chain seq x y z
N MET A 1 -4.26 13.93 35.61
CA MET A 1 -4.65 14.23 34.23
C MET A 1 -3.98 15.53 33.85
N ASP A 2 -2.86 15.48 33.14
CA ASP A 2 -2.30 16.68 32.55
C ASP A 2 -3.24 17.14 31.44
N ALA A 3 -4.05 18.16 31.73
CA ALA A 3 -4.80 18.85 30.71
C ALA A 3 -3.77 19.45 29.74
N LYS A 4 -3.61 18.85 28.56
CA LYS A 4 -2.82 19.45 27.47
C LYS A 4 -3.40 20.83 27.19
N ILE A 5 -2.76 21.86 27.72
CA ILE A 5 -3.16 23.25 27.51
C ILE A 5 -3.07 23.50 26.00
N PHE A 6 -4.18 23.87 25.38
CA PHE A 6 -4.23 24.26 23.98
C PHE A 6 -3.34 25.50 23.78
N SER A 7 -2.15 25.31 23.23
CA SER A 7 -1.23 26.39 22.87
C SER A 7 -1.56 26.91 21.48
N LEU A 8 -1.98 28.17 21.39
CA LEU A 8 -2.31 28.84 20.13
C LEU A 8 -1.12 28.86 19.15
N GLU A 9 0.11 29.06 19.66
CA GLU A 9 1.33 29.00 18.84
C GLU A 9 1.51 27.62 18.19
N SER A 10 1.30 26.55 18.95
CA SER A 10 1.45 25.18 18.44
C SER A 10 0.39 24.81 17.40
N GLN A 11 -0.74 25.53 17.36
CA GLN A 11 -1.88 25.24 16.48
C GLN A 11 -1.80 26.06 15.20
N LYS A 12 -1.20 27.25 15.25
CA LYS A 12 -0.89 28.06 14.07
C LYS A 12 -0.06 27.32 13.03
N SER A 13 0.87 26.47 13.47
CA SER A 13 1.69 25.64 12.56
C SER A 13 0.88 24.58 11.80
N LYS A 14 -0.32 24.22 12.27
CA LYS A 14 -1.21 23.23 11.64
C LYS A 14 -2.08 23.79 10.54
N ILE A 15 -2.12 25.11 10.35
CA ILE A 15 -2.87 25.74 9.25
C ILE A 15 -2.31 25.23 7.93
N TYR A 16 -3.18 24.69 7.08
CA TYR A 16 -2.82 23.99 5.85
C TYR A 16 -2.23 24.94 4.80
N ASP A 17 -2.99 25.97 4.40
CA ASP A 17 -2.57 26.92 3.36
C ASP A 17 -1.58 27.96 3.91
N ARG A 18 -0.46 28.16 3.18
CA ARG A 18 0.62 29.07 3.57
C ARG A 18 0.17 30.54 3.58
N ARG A 19 -0.69 30.94 2.65
CA ARG A 19 -1.26 32.30 2.56
C ARG A 19 -2.19 32.54 3.75
N THR A 20 -3.07 31.58 4.05
CA THR A 20 -3.92 31.62 5.25
C THR A 20 -3.10 31.78 6.51
N ARG A 21 -2.01 31.02 6.67
CA ARG A 21 -1.12 31.12 7.83
C ARG A 21 -0.53 32.52 7.99
N LYS A 22 -0.19 33.19 6.88
CA LYS A 22 0.31 34.58 6.90
C LYS A 22 -0.76 35.55 7.40
N TYR A 23 -2.01 35.45 6.90
CA TYR A 23 -3.09 36.33 7.36
C TYR A 23 -3.50 36.04 8.81
N PHE A 24 -3.43 34.78 9.24
CA PHE A 24 -3.70 34.38 10.61
C PHE A 24 -2.71 34.99 11.63
N GLU A 25 -1.51 35.42 11.21
CA GLU A 25 -0.59 36.17 12.08
C GLU A 25 -1.21 37.45 12.64
N GLU A 26 -2.03 38.14 11.85
CA GLU A 26 -2.68 39.36 12.27
C GLU A 26 -3.74 39.08 13.34
N VAL A 27 -4.53 38.01 13.16
CA VAL A 27 -5.48 37.52 14.17
C VAL A 27 -4.75 37.25 15.49
N TYR A 28 -3.65 36.49 15.43
CA TYR A 28 -2.90 36.11 16.61
C TYR A 28 -2.31 37.33 17.34
N LYS A 29 -1.73 38.28 16.60
CA LYS A 29 -1.20 39.53 17.17
C LYS A 29 -2.29 40.39 17.79
N SER A 30 -3.47 40.50 17.16
CA SER A 30 -4.59 41.24 17.74
C SER A 30 -5.09 40.59 19.03
N TYR A 31 -5.22 39.26 19.04
CA TYR A 31 -5.59 38.51 20.25
C TYR A 31 -4.57 38.69 21.38
N ALA A 32 -3.28 38.61 21.08
CA ALA A 32 -2.20 38.72 22.07
C ALA A 32 -2.04 40.12 22.67
N ASN A 33 -2.56 41.16 22.00
CA ASN A 33 -2.56 42.55 22.47
C ASN A 33 -3.94 42.98 23.00
N ASP A 34 -4.77 42.04 23.43
CA ASP A 34 -6.11 42.27 23.98
C ASP A 34 -7.07 43.04 23.05
N CYS A 35 -6.79 43.07 21.75
CA CYS A 35 -7.64 43.70 20.73
C CYS A 35 -8.68 42.69 20.23
N TYR A 36 -9.54 42.19 21.12
CA TYR A 36 -10.43 41.05 20.84
C TYR A 36 -11.43 41.32 19.72
N ARG A 37 -12.04 42.51 19.68
CA ARG A 37 -12.95 42.90 18.59
C ARG A 37 -12.27 42.85 17.22
N SER A 38 -11.07 43.43 17.13
CA SER A 38 -10.26 43.42 15.89
C SER A 38 -9.84 42.01 15.50
N SER A 39 -9.48 41.18 16.50
CA SER A 39 -9.14 39.77 16.29
C SER A 39 -10.32 39.00 15.71
N THR A 40 -11.55 39.20 16.20
CA THR A 40 -12.76 38.55 15.68
C THR A 40 -13.05 38.93 14.23
N VAL A 41 -12.98 40.24 13.92
CA VAL A 41 -13.22 40.73 12.56
C VAL A 41 -12.19 40.16 11.59
N MET A 42 -10.91 40.16 11.97
CA MET A 42 -9.83 39.60 11.14
C MET A 42 -9.96 38.09 10.98
N LEU A 43 -10.33 37.36 12.05
CA LEU A 43 -10.47 35.91 12.03
C LEU A 43 -11.49 35.46 10.99
N TRP A 44 -12.63 36.16 10.90
CA TRP A 44 -13.64 35.86 9.89
C TRP A 44 -13.11 36.03 8.47
N SER A 45 -12.40 37.13 8.19
CA SER A 45 -11.77 37.35 6.88
C SER A 45 -10.79 36.23 6.53
N VAL A 46 -9.99 35.77 7.50
CA VAL A 46 -9.07 34.63 7.30
C VAL A 46 -9.83 33.35 6.97
N VAL A 47 -10.93 33.04 7.66
CA VAL A 47 -11.77 31.86 7.38
C VAL A 47 -12.36 31.91 5.97
N VAL A 48 -12.90 33.06 5.56
CA VAL A 48 -13.48 33.24 4.21
C VAL A 48 -12.40 33.10 3.13
N CYS A 49 -11.24 33.73 3.30
CA CYS A 49 -10.13 33.61 2.36
C CYS A 49 -9.64 32.16 2.24
N ASP A 50 -9.51 31.44 3.37
CA ASP A 50 -9.08 30.04 3.37
C ASP A 50 -10.05 29.12 2.61
N ILE A 51 -11.36 29.36 2.75
CA ILE A 51 -12.38 28.63 1.98
C ILE A 51 -12.24 28.93 0.48
N ILE A 52 -12.01 30.17 0.08
CA ILE A 52 -11.76 30.54 -1.33
C ILE A 52 -10.51 29.84 -1.84
N PHE A 53 -9.41 29.86 -1.07
CA PHE A 53 -8.16 29.19 -1.43
C PHE A 53 -8.33 27.69 -1.64
N LYS A 54 -9.14 27.05 -0.81
CA LYS A 54 -9.49 25.63 -0.97
C LYS A 54 -10.32 25.37 -2.22
N LEU A 55 -11.30 26.22 -2.52
CA LEU A 55 -12.06 26.10 -3.78
C LEU A 55 -11.16 26.29 -4.99
N GLN A 56 -10.21 27.22 -4.93
CA GLN A 56 -9.22 27.44 -6.01
C GLN A 56 -8.33 26.21 -6.18
N GLU A 57 -7.84 25.62 -5.08
CA GLU A 57 -7.04 24.40 -5.13
C GLU A 57 -7.84 23.22 -5.72
N LEU A 58 -9.10 23.05 -5.34
CA LEU A 58 -10.01 22.06 -5.91
C LEU A 58 -10.21 22.25 -7.42
N ARG A 59 -10.39 23.49 -7.87
CA ARG A 59 -10.51 23.82 -9.29
C ARG A 59 -9.20 23.55 -10.04
N ASP A 60 -8.10 24.11 -9.55
CA ASP A 60 -6.84 24.20 -10.31
C ASP A 60 -6.02 22.92 -10.29
N ILE A 61 -6.00 22.20 -9.16
CA ILE A 61 -5.21 20.97 -8.99
C ILE A 61 -6.06 19.72 -9.25
N HIS A 62 -7.34 19.77 -8.87
CA HIS A 62 -8.21 18.59 -8.86
C HIS A 62 -9.30 18.62 -9.93
N ASN A 63 -9.35 19.66 -10.77
CA ASN A 63 -10.33 19.85 -11.82
C ASN A 63 -11.78 19.70 -11.33
N ASP A 64 -12.04 20.10 -10.08
CA ASP A 64 -13.38 20.01 -9.46
C ASP A 64 -14.33 21.03 -10.09
N LYS A 65 -15.26 20.52 -10.91
CA LYS A 65 -16.28 21.33 -11.61
C LYS A 65 -17.28 21.99 -10.67
N VAL A 66 -17.52 21.41 -9.50
CA VAL A 66 -18.42 22.01 -8.50
C VAL A 66 -17.73 23.20 -7.85
N ALA A 67 -16.47 23.05 -7.46
CA ALA A 67 -15.68 24.17 -6.93
C ALA A 67 -15.53 25.30 -7.96
N GLU A 68 -15.25 24.96 -9.23
CA GLU A 68 -15.21 25.91 -10.35
C GLU A 68 -16.52 26.71 -10.46
N LYS A 69 -17.66 26.02 -10.43
CA LYS A 69 -18.98 26.65 -10.52
C LYS A 69 -19.27 27.57 -9.32
N ILE A 70 -18.90 27.15 -8.10
CA ILE A 70 -19.07 28.00 -6.91
C ILE A 70 -18.24 29.27 -7.04
N ILE A 71 -16.98 29.17 -7.47
CA ILE A 71 -16.11 30.34 -7.67
C ILE A 71 -16.75 31.31 -8.67
N ILE A 72 -17.18 30.84 -9.84
CA ILE A 72 -17.80 31.68 -10.87
C ILE A 72 -19.06 32.37 -10.34
N GLU A 73 -19.92 31.66 -9.60
CA GLU A 73 -21.12 32.23 -9.00
C GLU A 73 -20.79 33.31 -7.96
N ILE A 74 -19.78 33.10 -7.12
CA ILE A 74 -19.35 34.06 -6.10
C ILE A 74 -18.66 35.28 -6.72
N GLU A 75 -17.82 35.09 -7.73
CA GLU A 75 -17.19 36.19 -8.49
C GLU A 75 -18.25 37.07 -9.18
N ALA A 76 -19.32 36.46 -9.72
CA ALA A 76 -20.43 37.20 -10.29
C ALA A 76 -21.18 38.03 -9.24
N LEU A 77 -21.39 37.49 -8.02
CA LEU A 77 -22.00 38.24 -6.92
C LEU A 77 -21.13 39.42 -6.47
N GLN A 78 -19.83 39.21 -6.32
CA GLN A 78 -18.88 40.28 -5.98
C GLN A 78 -18.83 41.37 -7.05
N LYS A 79 -18.91 41.01 -8.34
CA LYS A 79 -18.93 41.99 -9.43
C LYS A 79 -20.21 42.83 -9.44
N ASN A 80 -21.36 42.23 -9.09
CA ASN A 80 -22.64 42.92 -9.05
C ASN A 80 -22.82 43.80 -7.80
N GLU A 81 -22.37 43.35 -6.62
CA GLU A 81 -22.43 44.10 -5.36
C GLU A 81 -21.06 44.09 -4.62
N PRO A 82 -20.07 44.91 -5.04
CA PRO A 82 -18.68 44.81 -4.56
C PRO A 82 -18.48 45.03 -3.07
N TYR A 83 -19.34 45.82 -2.44
CA TYR A 83 -19.23 46.20 -1.02
C TYR A 83 -20.21 45.44 -0.12
N SER A 84 -20.99 44.53 -0.68
CA SER A 84 -22.04 43.80 0.05
C SER A 84 -21.45 42.58 0.74
N PRO A 85 -21.59 42.41 2.07
CA PRO A 85 -21.11 41.20 2.75
C PRO A 85 -21.98 39.96 2.43
N LYS A 86 -23.07 40.10 1.66
CA LYS A 86 -23.99 39.01 1.35
C LYS A 86 -23.33 37.86 0.59
N TRP A 87 -22.31 38.14 -0.22
CA TRP A 87 -21.62 37.09 -0.96
C TRP A 87 -20.89 36.12 -0.02
N GLU A 88 -20.45 36.57 1.16
CA GLU A 88 -19.80 35.72 2.16
C GLU A 88 -20.78 34.67 2.69
N ASN A 89 -22.04 35.08 2.97
CA ASN A 89 -23.12 34.17 3.37
C ASN A 89 -23.40 33.12 2.30
N GLU A 90 -23.52 33.57 1.05
CA GLU A 90 -23.76 32.68 -0.09
C GLU A 90 -22.59 31.74 -0.35
N LEU A 91 -21.34 32.16 -0.12
CA LEU A 91 -20.17 31.30 -0.19
C LEU A 91 -20.28 30.17 0.82
N ILE A 92 -20.47 30.48 2.12
CA ILE A 92 -20.57 29.44 3.16
C ILE A 92 -21.72 28.49 2.88
N LYS A 93 -22.88 29.02 2.47
CA LYS A 93 -24.05 28.23 2.11
C LYS A 93 -23.76 27.27 0.95
N LYS A 94 -23.21 27.77 -0.17
CA LYS A 94 -22.87 26.93 -1.32
C LYS A 94 -21.79 25.90 -0.99
N VAL A 95 -20.80 26.28 -0.19
CA VAL A 95 -19.76 25.37 0.28
C VAL A 95 -20.37 24.25 1.12
N PHE A 96 -21.27 24.57 2.04
CA PHE A 96 -21.97 23.57 2.85
C PHE A 96 -22.90 22.67 2.03
N GLU A 97 -23.67 23.24 1.09
CA GLU A 97 -24.69 22.51 0.32
C GLU A 97 -24.10 21.68 -0.83
N ARG A 98 -23.05 22.17 -1.48
CA ARG A 98 -22.55 21.63 -2.75
C ARG A 98 -21.18 20.97 -2.62
N THR A 99 -20.46 21.22 -1.54
CA THR A 99 -19.17 20.59 -1.28
C THR A 99 -19.25 19.78 0.01
N GLN A 100 -18.16 19.07 0.33
CA GLN A 100 -18.04 18.38 1.61
C GLN A 100 -17.00 19.03 2.54
N LEU A 101 -16.62 20.29 2.27
CA LEU A 101 -15.64 21.03 3.09
C LEU A 101 -16.10 21.24 4.54
N LEU A 102 -17.41 21.35 4.76
CA LEU A 102 -18.02 21.57 6.07
C LEU A 102 -19.10 20.51 6.32
N ASP A 103 -18.95 19.72 7.39
CA ASP A 103 -20.06 18.93 7.92
C ASP A 103 -21.01 19.81 8.75
N THR A 104 -22.14 19.25 9.20
CA THR A 104 -23.16 20.00 9.95
C THR A 104 -22.58 20.68 11.20
N ALA A 105 -21.71 20.00 11.94
CA ALA A 105 -21.09 20.53 13.16
C ALA A 105 -20.06 21.63 12.85
N SER A 106 -19.26 21.45 11.80
CA SER A 106 -18.28 22.42 11.33
C SER A 106 -18.97 23.68 10.80
N ASN A 107 -20.04 23.51 10.03
CA ASN A 107 -20.84 24.62 9.52
C ASN A 107 -21.45 25.44 10.66
N HIS A 108 -22.00 24.79 11.69
CA HIS A 108 -22.52 25.48 12.87
C HIS A 108 -21.44 26.35 13.55
N LYS A 109 -20.22 25.81 13.72
CA LYS A 109 -19.10 26.57 14.29
C LYS A 109 -18.67 27.75 13.42
N VAL A 110 -18.66 27.59 12.09
CA VAL A 110 -18.34 28.68 11.16
C VAL A 110 -19.40 29.79 11.24
N LEU A 111 -20.69 29.43 11.30
CA LEU A 111 -21.79 30.39 11.46
C LEU A 111 -21.73 31.10 12.82
N LEU A 112 -21.26 30.44 13.89
CA LEU A 112 -21.04 31.09 15.17
C LEU A 112 -19.95 32.18 15.08
N ILE A 113 -18.80 31.87 14.48
CA ILE A 113 -17.72 32.86 14.25
C ILE A 113 -18.24 34.04 13.42
N GLN A 114 -19.06 33.77 12.41
CA GLN A 114 -19.70 34.81 11.60
C GLN A 114 -20.60 35.72 12.44
N SER A 115 -21.43 35.14 13.32
CA SER A 115 -22.32 35.89 14.20
C SER A 115 -21.55 36.81 15.15
N HIS A 116 -20.45 36.33 15.73
CA HIS A 116 -19.58 37.15 16.58
C HIS A 116 -18.94 38.29 15.77
N ARG A 117 -18.52 38.05 14.52
CA ARG A 117 -18.04 39.12 13.63
C ARG A 117 -19.14 40.13 13.31
N HIS A 118 -20.37 39.68 13.04
CA HIS A 118 -21.48 40.58 12.73
C HIS A 118 -21.75 41.54 13.89
N LEU A 119 -21.83 41.03 15.12
CA LEU A 119 -22.01 41.82 16.34
C LEU A 119 -20.80 42.75 16.61
N SER A 120 -19.58 42.29 16.33
CA SER A 120 -18.35 43.05 16.58
C SER A 120 -18.09 44.17 15.55
N ALA A 121 -18.64 44.06 14.34
CA ALA A 121 -18.37 44.99 13.23
C ALA A 121 -19.48 46.02 13.01
N HIS A 122 -20.70 45.75 13.49
CA HIS A 122 -21.86 46.62 13.31
C HIS A 122 -22.43 47.04 14.67
N PRO A 123 -22.67 48.34 14.90
CA PRO A 123 -23.34 48.80 16.12
C PRO A 123 -24.71 48.16 16.22
N VAL A 124 -25.03 47.61 17.39
CA VAL A 124 -26.40 47.18 17.69
C VAL A 124 -27.14 48.40 18.20
N ILE A 125 -28.25 48.76 17.56
CA ILE A 125 -29.14 49.82 18.02
C ILE A 125 -29.86 49.30 19.27
N SER A 126 -29.16 49.39 20.39
CA SER A 126 -29.64 49.25 21.77
C SER A 126 -29.10 50.43 22.56
N ASP A 127 -29.80 50.83 23.63
CA ASP A 127 -29.80 52.16 24.26
C ASP A 127 -28.45 52.90 24.51
N ASP A 128 -27.29 52.26 24.34
CA ASP A 128 -25.96 52.85 24.53
C ASP A 128 -25.07 52.91 23.25
N ASP A 129 -25.52 52.47 22.07
CA ASP A 129 -24.74 52.49 20.80
C ASP A 129 -23.33 51.84 20.90
N ILE A 130 -23.17 50.84 21.77
CA ILE A 130 -21.90 50.15 22.03
C ILE A 130 -21.73 48.97 21.06
N LEU A 131 -20.56 48.88 20.42
CA LEU A 131 -20.13 47.70 19.65
C LEU A 131 -19.90 46.51 20.59
N PHE A 132 -20.42 45.33 20.24
CA PHE A 132 -20.18 44.12 21.01
C PHE A 132 -18.67 43.81 21.10
N GLU A 133 -18.17 43.63 22.32
CA GLU A 133 -16.81 43.21 22.59
C GLU A 133 -16.79 41.75 23.07
N PRO A 134 -16.25 40.82 22.26
CA PRO A 134 -16.13 39.43 22.68
C PRO A 134 -15.11 39.29 23.81
N THR A 135 -15.41 38.43 24.78
CA THR A 135 -14.46 38.10 25.84
C THR A 135 -13.25 37.34 25.30
N GLN A 136 -12.14 37.37 26.04
CA GLN A 136 -10.93 36.62 25.71
C GLN A 136 -11.19 35.13 25.41
N GLU A 137 -12.08 34.50 26.18
CA GLU A 137 -12.41 33.08 26.01
C GLU A 137 -13.27 32.82 24.77
N MET A 138 -14.16 33.74 24.42
CA MET A 138 -14.97 33.63 23.19
C MET A 138 -14.07 33.65 21.96
N ILE A 139 -13.18 34.63 21.85
CA ILE A 139 -12.26 34.70 20.70
C ILE A 139 -11.24 33.55 20.73
N ARG A 140 -10.80 33.09 21.89
CA ARG A 140 -9.93 31.90 22.00
C ARG A 140 -10.65 30.65 21.47
N SER A 141 -11.93 30.48 21.80
CA SER A 141 -12.78 29.41 21.30
C SER A 141 -12.97 29.50 19.78
N ASP A 142 -13.26 30.69 19.25
CA ASP A 142 -13.43 30.91 17.82
C ASP A 142 -12.15 30.62 17.04
N ILE A 143 -11.00 31.08 17.54
CA ILE A 143 -9.70 30.79 16.96
C ILE A 143 -9.49 29.27 16.91
N ARG A 144 -9.72 28.57 18.03
CA ARG A 144 -9.59 27.12 18.09
C ARG A 144 -10.51 26.43 17.08
N ASN A 145 -11.79 26.79 17.08
CA ASN A 145 -12.79 26.22 16.19
C ASN A 145 -12.42 26.46 14.73
N SER A 146 -12.00 27.67 14.35
CA SER A 146 -11.58 28.00 12.99
C SER A 146 -10.44 27.10 12.51
N ILE A 147 -9.40 26.90 13.35
CA ILE A 147 -8.26 26.06 13.00
C ILE A 147 -8.70 24.61 12.86
N GLU A 148 -9.45 24.09 13.83
CA GLU A 148 -9.86 22.68 13.85
C GLU A 148 -10.81 22.33 12.71
N VAL A 149 -11.76 23.20 12.38
CA VAL A 149 -12.83 22.86 11.42
C VAL A 149 -12.60 23.37 10.01
N VAL A 150 -11.81 24.43 9.84
CA VAL A 150 -11.48 25.01 8.53
C VAL A 150 -9.97 24.98 8.33
N LEU A 151 -9.20 25.85 9.00
CA LEU A 151 -7.87 26.26 8.53
C LEU A 151 -6.84 25.11 8.49
N SER A 152 -6.96 24.10 9.36
CA SER A 152 -6.06 22.95 9.37
C SER A 152 -6.46 21.82 8.42
N LYS A 153 -7.70 21.83 7.93
CA LYS A 153 -8.20 20.78 7.04
C LYS A 153 -7.77 21.04 5.59
N PRO A 154 -7.35 20.02 4.83
CA PRO A 154 -7.18 20.13 3.39
C PRO A 154 -8.54 20.31 2.69
N PRO A 155 -8.57 20.68 1.39
CA PRO A 155 -9.80 20.92 0.63
C PRO A 155 -10.76 19.73 0.44
N PHE A 156 -10.51 18.55 1.02
CA PHE A 156 -11.20 17.31 0.65
C PHE A 156 -12.01 16.63 1.76
N MET A 157 -13.14 16.04 1.36
CA MET A 157 -13.84 14.99 2.10
C MET A 157 -14.07 13.74 1.23
N SER A 158 -14.22 12.60 1.90
CA SER A 158 -13.77 11.28 1.45
C SER A 158 -14.47 10.61 0.28
N GLN A 159 -15.66 11.05 -0.14
CA GLN A 159 -16.46 10.30 -1.11
C GLN A 159 -16.28 10.80 -2.55
N ALA A 160 -16.22 12.12 -2.75
CA ALA A 160 -15.88 12.72 -4.05
C ALA A 160 -14.42 12.46 -4.42
N ILE A 161 -13.51 12.46 -3.43
CA ILE A 161 -12.10 12.18 -3.69
C ILE A 161 -11.86 10.76 -4.20
N LEU A 162 -12.62 9.76 -3.73
CA LEU A 162 -12.46 8.39 -4.24
C LEU A 162 -12.81 8.32 -5.73
N SER A 163 -13.91 8.94 -6.17
CA SER A 163 -14.28 8.96 -7.59
C SER A 163 -13.25 9.71 -8.43
N THR A 164 -12.76 10.86 -7.98
CA THR A 164 -11.73 11.63 -8.68
C THR A 164 -10.42 10.83 -8.74
N PHE A 165 -10.01 10.22 -7.62
CA PHE A 165 -8.80 9.44 -7.52
C PHE A 165 -8.83 8.23 -8.47
N VAL A 166 -9.92 7.46 -8.48
CA VAL A 166 -10.06 6.29 -9.35
C VAL A 166 -10.17 6.69 -10.82
N SER A 167 -10.89 7.78 -11.13
CA SER A 167 -10.94 8.30 -12.50
C SER A 167 -9.57 8.77 -12.99
N ASP A 168 -8.76 9.36 -12.12
CA ASP A 168 -7.39 9.72 -12.45
C ASP A 168 -6.50 8.50 -12.66
N LEU A 169 -6.62 7.47 -11.80
CA LEU A 169 -5.90 6.20 -11.99
C LEU A 169 -6.25 5.57 -13.35
N GLU A 170 -7.52 5.57 -13.73
CA GLU A 170 -7.98 5.11 -15.06
C GLU A 170 -7.29 5.89 -16.19
N ASN A 171 -7.21 7.22 -16.08
CA ASN A 171 -6.59 8.07 -17.10
C ASN A 171 -5.06 7.89 -17.21
N VAL A 172 -4.39 7.45 -16.14
CA VAL A 172 -2.92 7.33 -16.09
C VAL A 172 -2.42 5.89 -16.08
N LYS A 173 -3.30 4.90 -16.22
CA LYS A 173 -2.97 3.47 -16.04
C LYS A 173 -1.83 3.00 -16.96
N ASP A 174 -1.76 3.55 -18.17
CA ASP A 174 -0.75 3.22 -19.18
C ASP A 174 0.46 4.17 -19.17
N LEU A 175 0.48 5.20 -18.32
CA LEU A 175 1.51 6.24 -18.31
C LEU A 175 2.69 5.92 -17.37
N PHE A 176 2.50 5.03 -16.39
CA PHE A 176 3.49 4.79 -15.34
C PHE A 176 4.05 3.34 -15.36
N PRO A 177 5.25 3.14 -15.92
CA PRO A 177 5.85 1.80 -16.08
C PRO A 177 6.35 1.20 -14.76
N SER A 178 6.45 1.98 -13.68
CA SER A 178 6.91 1.50 -12.37
C SER A 178 6.11 2.09 -11.22
N ASP A 179 6.06 1.35 -10.11
CA ASP A 179 5.39 1.79 -8.88
C ASP A 179 6.06 3.03 -8.27
N ASN A 180 7.36 3.22 -8.47
CA ASN A 180 8.07 4.42 -8.03
C ASN A 180 7.56 5.68 -8.77
N ALA A 181 7.38 5.58 -10.09
CA ALA A 181 6.83 6.68 -10.88
C ALA A 181 5.38 7.01 -10.49
N LEU A 182 4.55 5.97 -10.33
CA LEU A 182 3.18 6.12 -9.84
C LEU A 182 3.15 6.76 -8.44
N ASN A 183 4.03 6.32 -7.53
CA ASN A 183 4.09 6.87 -6.18
C ASN A 183 4.43 8.37 -6.17
N LYS A 184 5.38 8.82 -7.00
CA LYS A 184 5.70 10.25 -7.12
C LYS A 184 4.51 11.08 -7.58
N TYR A 185 3.75 10.57 -8.57
CA TYR A 185 2.54 11.22 -9.05
C TYR A 185 1.47 11.29 -7.95
N LEU A 186 1.17 10.17 -7.30
CA LEU A 186 0.15 10.09 -6.25
C LEU A 186 0.54 10.91 -5.02
N GLU A 187 1.81 10.93 -4.61
CA GLU A 187 2.30 11.78 -3.52
C GLU A 187 2.11 13.27 -3.81
N SER A 188 2.51 13.71 -5.01
CA SER A 188 2.41 15.11 -5.41
C SER A 188 0.96 15.58 -5.50
N LYS A 189 0.09 14.78 -6.11
CA LYS A 189 -1.29 15.17 -6.39
C LYS A 189 -2.25 14.89 -5.24
N TYR A 190 -1.98 13.86 -4.43
CA TYR A 190 -2.92 13.37 -3.42
C TYR A 190 -2.25 13.14 -2.06
N LEU A 191 -1.40 12.11 -1.94
CA LEU A 191 -1.08 11.51 -0.65
C LEU A 191 -0.37 12.45 0.34
N LYS A 192 0.25 13.55 -0.11
CA LYS A 192 0.89 14.55 0.76
C LYS A 192 -0.11 15.42 1.52
N SER A 193 -1.28 15.71 0.94
CA SER A 193 -2.29 16.60 1.53
C SER A 193 -3.37 15.85 2.31
N LEU A 194 -3.48 14.53 2.17
CA LEU A 194 -4.54 13.76 2.79
C LEU A 194 -4.29 13.45 4.27
N ASN A 195 -5.34 13.60 5.08
CA ASN A 195 -5.33 13.14 6.45
C ASN A 195 -5.53 11.61 6.53
N LYS A 196 -5.28 11.06 7.71
CA LYS A 196 -5.36 9.62 7.99
C LYS A 196 -6.75 9.02 7.65
N ASP A 197 -7.83 9.71 7.99
CA ASP A 197 -9.20 9.21 7.77
C ASP A 197 -9.55 9.12 6.28
N VAL A 198 -9.08 10.07 5.48
CA VAL A 198 -9.27 10.05 4.03
C VAL A 198 -8.43 8.94 3.39
N LEU A 199 -7.19 8.72 3.85
CA LEU A 199 -6.36 7.60 3.39
C LEU A 199 -7.03 6.25 3.65
N VAL A 200 -7.60 6.05 4.84
CA VAL A 200 -8.36 4.83 5.18
C VAL A 200 -9.56 4.66 4.25
N LYS A 201 -10.29 5.75 3.95
CA LYS A 201 -11.45 5.68 3.06
C LYS A 201 -11.06 5.41 1.59
N LEU A 202 -9.93 5.96 1.13
CA LEU A 202 -9.36 5.60 -0.19
C LEU A 202 -8.96 4.13 -0.24
N PHE A 203 -8.23 3.64 0.76
CA PHE A 203 -7.85 2.23 0.87
C PHE A 203 -9.07 1.32 0.83
N LYS A 204 -10.10 1.61 1.64
CA LYS A 204 -11.36 0.87 1.68
C LYS A 204 -12.07 0.85 0.31
N GLY A 205 -12.09 2.00 -0.38
CA GLY A 205 -12.66 2.12 -1.73
C GLY A 205 -11.91 1.31 -2.77
N LEU A 206 -10.57 1.41 -2.77
CA LEU A 206 -9.70 0.64 -3.68
C LEU A 206 -9.78 -0.86 -3.40
N TRP A 207 -9.92 -1.28 -2.14
CA TRP A 207 -10.15 -2.68 -1.79
C TRP A 207 -11.41 -3.23 -2.47
N LYS A 208 -12.52 -2.47 -2.38
CA LYS A 208 -13.76 -2.84 -3.07
C LYS A 208 -13.55 -2.98 -4.58
N PHE A 209 -12.91 -2.02 -5.22
CA PHE A 209 -12.68 -2.08 -6.67
C PHE A 209 -11.70 -3.18 -7.08
N SER A 210 -10.74 -3.51 -6.22
CA SER A 210 -9.71 -4.49 -6.51
C SER A 210 -10.20 -5.93 -6.32
N PHE A 211 -10.95 -6.19 -5.26
CA PHE A 211 -11.22 -7.57 -4.81
C PHE A 211 -12.70 -7.93 -4.70
N ARG A 212 -13.62 -6.97 -4.72
CA ARG A 212 -15.07 -7.21 -4.51
C ARG A 212 -15.92 -6.94 -5.75
N SER A 213 -15.62 -5.88 -6.49
CA SER A 213 -16.44 -5.46 -7.64
C SER A 213 -16.21 -6.37 -8.84
N GLU A 214 -17.31 -6.75 -9.47
CA GLU A 214 -17.38 -7.50 -10.73
C GLU A 214 -17.86 -6.59 -11.89
N ASP A 215 -17.97 -5.29 -11.64
CA ASP A 215 -18.35 -4.31 -12.65
C ASP A 215 -17.21 -4.15 -13.68
N ALA A 216 -17.55 -3.96 -14.95
CA ALA A 216 -16.58 -3.93 -16.05
C ALA A 216 -15.43 -2.92 -15.83
N LYS A 217 -15.75 -1.71 -15.34
CA LYS A 217 -14.76 -0.65 -15.12
C LYS A 217 -13.74 -1.00 -14.01
N PRO A 218 -14.15 -1.39 -12.79
CA PRO A 218 -13.24 -1.90 -11.77
C PRO A 218 -12.40 -3.10 -12.22
N VAL A 219 -12.98 -4.03 -12.99
CA VAL A 219 -12.25 -5.18 -13.55
C VAL A 219 -11.15 -4.71 -14.51
N GLU A 220 -11.48 -3.83 -15.45
CA GLU A 220 -10.52 -3.28 -16.43
C GLU A 220 -9.37 -2.50 -15.77
N ASN A 221 -9.64 -1.85 -14.64
CA ASN A 221 -8.68 -1.00 -13.93
C ASN A 221 -8.12 -1.66 -12.65
N ARG A 222 -8.29 -2.98 -12.49
CA ARG A 222 -7.91 -3.71 -11.26
C ARG A 222 -6.43 -3.57 -10.93
N GLU A 223 -5.57 -3.69 -11.93
CA GLU A 223 -4.12 -3.61 -11.73
C GLU A 223 -3.68 -2.26 -11.15
N ILE A 224 -4.08 -1.14 -11.79
CA ILE A 224 -3.71 0.20 -11.33
C ILE A 224 -4.31 0.52 -9.95
N ASN A 225 -5.52 0.03 -9.66
CA ASN A 225 -6.15 0.16 -8.35
C ASN A 225 -5.35 -0.56 -7.26
N ILE A 226 -4.88 -1.79 -7.54
CA ILE A 226 -4.06 -2.56 -6.60
C ILE A 226 -2.69 -1.89 -6.40
N ARG A 227 -2.06 -1.41 -7.47
CA ARG A 227 -0.78 -0.68 -7.38
C ARG A 227 -0.91 0.56 -6.49
N ALA A 228 -1.93 1.39 -6.71
CA ALA A 228 -2.20 2.56 -5.86
C ALA A 228 -2.51 2.17 -4.40
N MET A 229 -3.28 1.09 -4.20
CA MET A 229 -3.60 0.58 -2.86
C MET A 229 -2.36 0.07 -2.12
N LYS A 230 -1.42 -0.61 -2.81
CA LYS A 230 -0.12 -1.03 -2.25
C LYS A 230 0.70 0.17 -1.78
N LEU A 231 0.70 1.27 -2.53
CA LEU A 231 1.40 2.51 -2.15
C LEU A 231 0.77 3.19 -0.93
N ILE A 232 -0.57 3.20 -0.85
CA ILE A 232 -1.27 3.70 0.36
C ILE A 232 -0.97 2.81 1.57
N PHE A 233 -0.97 1.49 1.36
CA PHE A 233 -0.67 0.52 2.41
C PHE A 233 0.77 0.67 2.93
N SER A 234 1.77 0.81 2.05
CA SER A 234 3.16 0.98 2.47
C SER A 234 3.40 2.29 3.24
N LYS A 235 2.67 3.36 2.90
CA LYS A 235 2.76 4.65 3.61
C LYS A 235 2.19 4.60 5.03
N ALA A 236 1.15 3.81 5.27
CA ALA A 236 0.41 3.80 6.53
C ALA A 236 -0.05 2.40 6.96
N ARG A 237 0.85 1.41 6.93
CA ARG A 237 0.57 -0.02 7.17
C ARG A 237 -0.31 -0.26 8.39
N GLN A 238 0.13 0.20 9.56
CA GLN A 238 -0.57 -0.07 10.82
C GLN A 238 -2.01 0.46 10.82
N LEU A 239 -2.21 1.66 10.27
CA LEU A 239 -3.54 2.27 10.15
C LEU A 239 -4.47 1.46 9.22
N MET A 240 -3.93 0.91 8.12
CA MET A 240 -4.71 0.07 7.20
C MET A 240 -5.06 -1.29 7.82
N VAL A 241 -4.11 -1.89 8.54
CA VAL A 241 -4.36 -3.15 9.29
C VAL A 241 -5.43 -2.94 10.35
N GLU A 242 -5.38 -1.85 11.12
CA GLU A 242 -6.42 -1.51 12.11
C GLU A 242 -7.78 -1.27 11.44
N SER A 243 -7.82 -0.63 10.28
CA SER A 243 -9.03 -0.46 9.47
C SER A 243 -9.64 -1.80 9.04
N VAL A 244 -8.81 -2.75 8.59
CA VAL A 244 -9.28 -4.10 8.22
C VAL A 244 -9.85 -4.84 9.44
N LYS A 245 -9.12 -4.83 10.57
CA LYS A 245 -9.58 -5.45 11.83
C LYS A 245 -10.89 -4.84 12.34
N GLY A 246 -11.06 -3.51 12.19
CA GLY A 246 -12.27 -2.80 12.62
C GLY A 246 -13.51 -3.05 11.75
N ASP A 247 -13.37 -3.59 10.53
CA ASP A 247 -14.48 -3.82 9.60
C ASP A 247 -14.29 -5.12 8.79
N ALA A 248 -13.97 -6.22 9.50
CA ALA A 248 -13.67 -7.51 8.89
C ALA A 248 -14.74 -7.98 7.89
N SER A 249 -16.03 -7.78 8.21
CA SER A 249 -17.14 -8.17 7.34
C SER A 249 -17.10 -7.45 5.98
N TYR A 250 -16.71 -6.18 5.94
CA TYR A 250 -16.57 -5.46 4.68
C TYR A 250 -15.42 -6.01 3.83
N TYR A 251 -14.25 -6.22 4.44
CA TYR A 251 -13.04 -6.63 3.72
C TYR A 251 -13.07 -8.09 3.28
N SER A 252 -13.84 -8.92 3.98
CA SER A 252 -14.03 -10.34 3.66
C SER A 252 -15.09 -10.60 2.60
N ASN A 253 -15.94 -9.60 2.31
CA ASN A 253 -16.85 -9.66 1.18
C ASN A 253 -16.06 -9.43 -0.12
N ILE A 254 -15.47 -10.50 -0.65
CA ILE A 254 -14.68 -10.52 -1.89
C ILE A 254 -15.45 -11.22 -3.02
N SER A 255 -15.04 -10.96 -4.26
CA SER A 255 -15.59 -11.59 -5.45
C SER A 255 -15.27 -13.08 -5.50
N ARG A 256 -16.12 -13.85 -6.21
CA ARG A 256 -15.88 -15.26 -6.50
C ARG A 256 -14.99 -15.47 -7.73
N ASP A 257 -14.65 -14.39 -8.44
CA ASP A 257 -13.72 -14.38 -9.56
C ASP A 257 -12.32 -14.83 -9.10
N GLN A 258 -11.76 -15.82 -9.79
CA GLN A 258 -10.45 -16.36 -9.42
C GLN A 258 -9.35 -15.30 -9.55
N ASP A 259 -9.45 -14.41 -10.52
CA ASP A 259 -8.41 -13.39 -10.75
C ASP A 259 -8.42 -12.33 -9.65
N ALA A 260 -9.60 -11.94 -9.15
CA ALA A 260 -9.72 -11.10 -7.96
C ALA A 260 -9.10 -11.77 -6.71
N ILE A 261 -9.35 -13.08 -6.50
CA ILE A 261 -8.79 -13.82 -5.36
C ILE A 261 -7.27 -13.97 -5.48
N LYS A 262 -6.76 -14.30 -6.67
CA LYS A 262 -5.33 -14.36 -6.98
C LYS A 262 -4.64 -13.02 -6.71
N ALA A 263 -5.27 -11.92 -7.13
CA ALA A 263 -4.77 -10.58 -6.90
C ALA A 263 -4.76 -10.20 -5.40
N LEU A 264 -5.75 -10.67 -4.64
CA LEU A 264 -5.77 -10.53 -3.18
C LEU A 264 -4.61 -11.30 -2.53
N ILE A 265 -4.37 -12.56 -2.91
CA ILE A 265 -3.25 -13.38 -2.42
C ILE A 265 -1.91 -12.69 -2.68
N GLU A 266 -1.73 -12.12 -3.87
CA GLU A 266 -0.51 -11.35 -4.18
C GLU A 266 -0.35 -10.12 -3.28
N PHE A 267 -1.45 -9.41 -3.01
CA PHE A 267 -1.48 -8.22 -2.16
C PHE A 267 -1.14 -8.56 -0.70
N ILE A 268 -1.80 -9.57 -0.12
CA ILE A 268 -1.62 -9.96 1.30
C ILE A 268 -0.48 -10.95 1.54
N SER A 269 0.31 -11.28 0.52
CA SER A 269 1.33 -12.34 0.54
C SER A 269 2.23 -12.36 1.80
N MET A 270 2.63 -11.20 2.33
CA MET A 270 3.41 -11.08 3.59
C MET A 270 2.59 -10.55 4.78
N GLU A 271 1.29 -10.31 4.60
CA GLU A 271 0.43 -9.59 5.53
C GLU A 271 -0.49 -10.54 6.31
N LYS A 272 0.11 -11.38 7.17
CA LYS A 272 -0.59 -12.31 8.06
C LYS A 272 -1.70 -11.62 8.87
N GLU A 273 -1.44 -10.42 9.39
CA GLU A 273 -2.42 -9.66 10.16
C GLU A 273 -3.69 -9.29 9.37
N ILE A 274 -3.59 -9.09 8.05
CA ILE A 274 -4.75 -8.86 7.19
C ILE A 274 -5.50 -10.18 7.02
N TYR A 275 -4.79 -11.27 6.69
CA TYR A 275 -5.40 -12.58 6.48
C TYR A 275 -6.13 -13.08 7.73
N ASP A 276 -5.52 -12.93 8.91
CA ASP A 276 -6.10 -13.35 10.19
C ASP A 276 -7.40 -12.58 10.50
N ALA A 277 -7.45 -11.30 10.12
CA ALA A 277 -8.62 -10.44 10.29
C ALA A 277 -9.78 -10.77 9.33
N LEU A 278 -9.53 -11.48 8.23
CA LEU A 278 -10.61 -11.90 7.33
C LEU A 278 -11.48 -12.98 7.98
N ASP A 279 -12.76 -12.99 7.63
CA ASP A 279 -13.70 -14.02 8.06
C ASP A 279 -13.46 -15.38 7.36
N ASP A 280 -14.13 -16.42 7.86
CA ASP A 280 -14.01 -17.76 7.31
C ASP A 280 -14.51 -17.85 5.87
N PHE A 281 -15.49 -17.02 5.47
CA PHE A 281 -16.00 -17.03 4.10
C PHE A 281 -14.92 -16.64 3.09
N ALA A 282 -14.18 -15.54 3.34
CA ALA A 282 -13.06 -15.16 2.48
C ALA A 282 -11.95 -16.21 2.48
N LYS A 283 -11.65 -16.81 3.64
CA LYS A 283 -10.64 -17.86 3.78
C LYS A 283 -11.01 -19.11 2.97
N GLU A 284 -12.29 -19.51 2.96
CA GLU A 284 -12.79 -20.63 2.14
C GLU A 284 -12.70 -20.36 0.64
N LEU A 285 -12.76 -19.10 0.20
CA LEU A 285 -12.52 -18.73 -1.21
C LEU A 285 -11.03 -18.77 -1.61
N ILE A 286 -10.13 -18.44 -0.67
CA ILE A 286 -8.67 -18.46 -0.90
C ILE A 286 -8.13 -19.90 -0.95
N LYS A 287 -8.62 -20.79 -0.09
CA LYS A 287 -8.11 -22.17 0.06
C LYS A 287 -8.02 -22.96 -1.26
N PRO A 288 -9.05 -22.98 -2.15
CA PRO A 288 -8.97 -23.66 -3.44
C PRO A 288 -7.84 -23.14 -4.33
N ILE A 289 -7.63 -21.82 -4.40
CA ILE A 289 -6.55 -21.24 -5.22
C ILE A 289 -5.18 -21.71 -4.71
N LEU A 290 -4.98 -21.70 -3.39
CA LEU A 290 -3.74 -22.18 -2.78
C LEU A 290 -3.57 -23.70 -2.94
N LYS A 291 -4.66 -24.45 -2.98
CA LYS A 291 -4.63 -25.90 -3.22
C LYS A 291 -4.32 -26.23 -4.68
N ASP A 292 -4.84 -25.50 -5.65
CA ASP A 292 -4.76 -25.89 -7.06
C ASP A 292 -3.60 -25.21 -7.80
N HIS A 293 -3.06 -24.10 -7.27
CA HIS A 293 -1.99 -23.35 -7.92
C HIS A 293 -0.73 -23.23 -7.04
N LEU A 294 0.30 -24.03 -7.36
CA LEU A 294 1.57 -24.03 -6.63
C LEU A 294 2.25 -22.65 -6.60
N SER A 295 2.19 -21.90 -7.69
CA SER A 295 2.78 -20.56 -7.75
C SER A 295 2.16 -19.59 -6.72
N TYR A 296 0.84 -19.64 -6.51
CA TYR A 296 0.17 -18.79 -5.52
C TYR A 296 0.36 -19.33 -4.10
N PHE A 297 0.41 -20.65 -3.92
CA PHE A 297 0.80 -21.26 -2.66
C PHE A 297 2.19 -20.81 -2.22
N GLY A 298 3.16 -20.76 -3.14
CA GLY A 298 4.54 -20.39 -2.86
C GLY A 298 4.70 -19.01 -2.24
N ILE A 299 3.90 -18.03 -2.66
CA ILE A 299 3.98 -16.65 -2.14
C ILE A 299 3.05 -16.38 -0.96
N ALA A 300 2.27 -17.36 -0.50
CA ALA A 300 1.24 -17.17 0.52
C ALA A 300 1.81 -17.24 1.94
N PHE A 301 2.91 -16.54 2.23
CA PHE A 301 3.59 -16.57 3.54
C PHE A 301 2.65 -16.28 4.73
N PHE A 302 1.58 -15.50 4.51
CA PHE A 302 0.53 -15.22 5.50
C PHE A 302 -0.14 -16.47 6.11
N ILE A 303 -0.07 -17.65 5.48
CA ILE A 303 -0.67 -18.88 6.03
C ILE A 303 0.24 -19.65 7.01
N SER A 304 1.45 -19.16 7.29
CA SER A 304 2.42 -19.79 8.20
C SER A 304 2.80 -18.82 9.33
N GLU A 305 3.45 -19.31 10.38
CA GLU A 305 3.89 -18.46 11.49
C GLU A 305 5.19 -17.73 11.17
N SER A 306 6.01 -18.30 10.28
CA SER A 306 7.25 -17.67 9.83
C SER A 306 7.53 -17.93 8.33
N PRO A 307 8.35 -17.08 7.69
CA PRO A 307 8.85 -17.34 6.35
C PRO A 307 9.55 -18.69 6.22
N GLU A 308 10.40 -19.03 7.20
CA GLU A 308 11.13 -20.30 7.26
C GLU A 308 10.18 -21.51 7.21
N GLU A 309 9.15 -21.52 8.06
CA GLU A 309 8.13 -22.57 8.08
C GLU A 309 7.40 -22.68 6.74
N HIS A 310 7.10 -21.54 6.12
CA HIS A 310 6.40 -21.54 4.83
C HIS A 310 7.28 -22.13 3.72
N VAL A 311 8.56 -21.77 3.65
CA VAL A 311 9.49 -22.34 2.67
C VAL A 311 9.54 -23.86 2.84
N LYS A 312 9.67 -24.36 4.08
CA LYS A 312 9.63 -25.80 4.37
C LYS A 312 8.34 -26.47 3.89
N ARG A 313 7.18 -25.82 4.04
CA ARG A 313 5.90 -26.32 3.52
C ARG A 313 5.85 -26.37 1.99
N VAL A 314 6.40 -25.38 1.31
CA VAL A 314 6.52 -25.36 -0.16
C VAL A 314 7.43 -26.48 -0.64
N THR A 315 8.62 -26.60 -0.05
CA THR A 315 9.59 -27.67 -0.32
C THR A 315 8.95 -29.05 -0.14
N LYS A 316 8.30 -29.29 1.00
CA LYS A 316 7.60 -30.55 1.29
C LYS A 316 6.55 -30.86 0.23
N ARG A 317 5.75 -29.87 -0.18
CA ARG A 317 4.72 -30.05 -1.19
C ARG A 317 5.32 -30.43 -2.55
N ILE A 318 6.45 -29.84 -2.94
CA ILE A 318 7.19 -30.23 -4.15
C ILE A 318 7.64 -31.69 -4.04
N SER A 319 8.31 -32.05 -2.95
CA SER A 319 8.85 -33.39 -2.75
C SER A 319 7.79 -34.49 -2.61
N GLU A 320 6.60 -34.19 -2.08
CA GLU A 320 5.56 -35.20 -1.85
C GLU A 320 4.52 -35.26 -2.97
N THR A 321 4.08 -34.11 -3.47
CA THR A 321 2.98 -34.03 -4.46
C THR A 321 3.50 -33.98 -5.89
N TYR A 322 4.64 -33.30 -6.10
CA TYR A 322 5.19 -33.02 -7.43
C TYR A 322 6.50 -33.77 -7.71
N TYR A 323 6.80 -34.83 -6.95
CA TYR A 323 7.94 -35.69 -7.22
C TYR A 323 7.88 -36.26 -8.64
N LYS A 324 8.95 -36.05 -9.42
CA LYS A 324 9.07 -36.37 -10.85
C LYS A 324 7.98 -35.74 -11.73
N LYS A 325 7.36 -34.65 -11.27
CA LYS A 325 6.28 -33.92 -11.96
C LYS A 325 6.51 -32.40 -11.96
N TYR A 326 7.48 -31.92 -11.19
CA TYR A 326 7.74 -30.49 -11.04
C TYR A 326 8.18 -29.87 -12.37
N GLY A 327 7.51 -28.78 -12.76
CA GLY A 327 7.71 -28.11 -14.04
C GLY A 327 6.75 -28.53 -15.17
N SER A 328 5.85 -29.49 -14.91
CA SER A 328 4.74 -29.84 -15.82
C SER A 328 3.58 -28.86 -15.68
N GLY A 329 2.92 -28.48 -16.78
CA GLY A 329 1.72 -27.64 -16.74
C GLY A 329 1.92 -26.30 -16.02
N GLN A 330 1.31 -26.14 -14.85
CA GLN A 330 1.42 -24.96 -13.95
C GLN A 330 2.04 -25.33 -12.58
N ASP A 331 2.68 -26.50 -12.48
CA ASP A 331 3.24 -27.05 -11.26
C ASP A 331 4.66 -26.53 -11.00
N TYR A 332 4.81 -25.20 -11.00
CA TYR A 332 6.03 -24.48 -10.66
C TYR A 332 5.70 -23.07 -10.17
N LEU A 333 6.66 -22.41 -9.51
CA LEU A 333 6.57 -20.97 -9.24
C LEU A 333 6.90 -20.22 -10.53
N ASN A 334 5.94 -19.42 -11.02
CA ASN A 334 6.19 -18.52 -12.15
C ASN A 334 7.30 -17.51 -11.81
N GLU A 335 7.89 -16.88 -12.81
CA GLU A 335 9.05 -15.98 -12.66
C GLU A 335 8.83 -14.90 -11.59
N LYS A 336 7.73 -14.13 -11.70
CA LYS A 336 7.37 -13.08 -10.73
C LYS A 336 7.25 -13.62 -9.29
N HIS A 337 6.65 -14.79 -9.10
CA HIS A 337 6.44 -15.37 -7.78
C HIS A 337 7.71 -16.01 -7.23
N LEU A 338 8.54 -16.58 -8.10
CA LEU A 338 9.85 -17.09 -7.73
C LEU A 338 10.76 -15.96 -7.26
N ASP A 339 10.78 -14.82 -7.97
CA ASP A 339 11.56 -13.66 -7.56
C ASP A 339 11.12 -13.16 -6.19
N LYS A 340 9.80 -13.04 -5.98
CA LYS A 340 9.26 -12.66 -4.67
C LYS A 340 9.62 -13.67 -3.57
N PHE A 341 9.47 -14.96 -3.85
CA PHE A 341 9.80 -16.03 -2.91
C PHE A 341 11.29 -15.98 -2.53
N LYS A 342 12.16 -15.83 -3.53
CA LYS A 342 13.59 -15.65 -3.36
C LYS A 342 13.88 -14.43 -2.50
N SER A 343 13.40 -13.24 -2.87
CA SER A 343 13.61 -12.00 -2.11
C SER A 343 13.22 -12.16 -0.64
N VAL A 344 12.07 -12.78 -0.35
CA VAL A 344 11.65 -13.04 1.04
C VAL A 344 12.64 -13.96 1.77
N CYS A 345 13.13 -15.02 1.13
CA CYS A 345 14.10 -15.92 1.75
C CYS A 345 15.39 -15.18 2.14
N PHE A 346 15.98 -14.42 1.21
CA PHE A 346 17.22 -13.68 1.46
C PHE A 346 17.03 -12.55 2.48
N GLU A 347 15.95 -11.76 2.38
CA GLU A 347 15.67 -10.66 3.33
C GLU A 347 15.36 -11.15 4.75
N ARG A 348 14.93 -12.40 4.92
CA ARG A 348 14.54 -12.98 6.21
C ARG A 348 15.54 -14.00 6.74
N GLY A 349 16.67 -14.21 6.05
CA GLY A 349 17.73 -15.13 6.46
C GLY A 349 17.37 -16.61 6.30
N CYS A 350 16.42 -16.96 5.42
CA CYS A 350 16.00 -18.34 5.13
C CYS A 350 16.75 -18.92 3.91
N GLU A 351 18.05 -18.62 3.78
CA GLU A 351 18.86 -19.05 2.64
C GLU A 351 19.03 -20.57 2.61
N SER A 352 19.22 -21.18 3.78
CA SER A 352 19.31 -22.64 3.91
C SER A 352 18.03 -23.34 3.45
N GLU A 353 16.86 -22.86 3.85
CA GLU A 353 15.58 -23.39 3.40
C GLU A 353 15.33 -23.15 1.90
N TYR A 354 15.84 -22.04 1.36
CA TYR A 354 15.79 -21.78 -0.08
C TYR A 354 16.68 -22.77 -0.87
N HIS A 355 17.82 -23.19 -0.32
CA HIS A 355 18.62 -24.28 -0.88
C HIS A 355 17.85 -25.61 -0.87
N ASP A 356 17.15 -25.94 0.23
CA ASP A 356 16.31 -27.13 0.30
C ASP A 356 15.19 -27.10 -0.76
N PHE A 357 14.56 -25.93 -0.95
CA PHE A 357 13.59 -25.69 -2.02
C PHE A 357 14.21 -25.93 -3.41
N GLY A 358 15.40 -25.39 -3.65
CA GLY A 358 16.13 -25.54 -4.90
C GLY A 358 16.49 -26.99 -5.22
N ILE A 359 16.97 -27.73 -4.23
CA ILE A 359 17.23 -29.17 -4.31
C ILE A 359 15.94 -29.91 -4.63
N ALA A 360 14.85 -29.65 -3.91
CA ALA A 360 13.55 -30.29 -4.15
C ALA A 360 13.04 -30.04 -5.56
N CYS A 361 13.20 -28.82 -6.11
CA CYS A 361 12.87 -28.49 -7.48
C CYS A 361 13.65 -29.35 -8.48
N PHE A 362 14.97 -29.42 -8.32
CA PHE A 362 15.85 -30.18 -9.22
C PHE A 362 15.54 -31.68 -9.17
N ILE A 363 15.53 -32.30 -7.98
CA ILE A 363 15.33 -33.75 -7.86
C ILE A 363 13.91 -34.20 -8.24
N SER A 364 12.96 -33.27 -8.27
CA SER A 364 11.55 -33.54 -8.66
C SER A 364 11.24 -33.23 -10.12
N SER A 365 12.26 -32.88 -10.93
CA SER A 365 12.11 -32.54 -12.35
C SER A 365 11.33 -33.59 -13.13
N VAL A 366 10.40 -33.13 -13.97
CA VAL A 366 9.57 -33.99 -14.83
C VAL A 366 10.28 -34.45 -16.12
N ASP A 367 11.25 -33.67 -16.60
CA ASP A 367 11.96 -33.93 -17.85
C ASP A 367 13.40 -33.38 -17.78
N PHE A 368 14.23 -33.77 -18.77
CA PHE A 368 15.62 -33.36 -18.86
C PHE A 368 15.80 -31.83 -18.97
N SER A 369 14.95 -31.14 -19.74
CA SER A 369 15.06 -29.69 -19.94
C SER A 369 14.80 -28.92 -18.63
N ARG A 370 13.85 -29.38 -17.82
CA ARG A 370 13.60 -28.84 -16.48
C ARG A 370 14.73 -29.17 -15.52
N ALA A 371 15.28 -30.38 -15.57
CA ALA A 371 16.43 -30.76 -14.75
C ALA A 371 17.65 -29.89 -15.04
N ASP A 372 17.95 -29.62 -16.32
CA ASP A 372 19.04 -28.71 -16.71
C ASP A 372 18.78 -27.29 -16.18
N LEU A 373 17.58 -26.74 -16.42
CA LEU A 373 17.18 -25.42 -15.94
C LEU A 373 17.32 -25.27 -14.41
N TYR A 374 16.88 -26.27 -13.66
CA TYR A 374 16.91 -26.22 -12.19
C TYR A 374 18.30 -26.51 -11.63
N PHE A 375 19.13 -27.28 -12.32
CA PHE A 375 20.54 -27.45 -11.96
C PHE A 375 21.28 -26.11 -12.03
N ASP A 376 21.16 -25.40 -13.16
CA ASP A 376 21.84 -24.10 -13.36
C ASP A 376 21.34 -23.05 -12.36
N ARG A 377 20.03 -23.03 -12.14
CA ARG A 377 19.38 -22.03 -11.29
C ARG A 377 19.64 -22.24 -9.80
N TYR A 378 19.59 -23.49 -9.35
CA TYR A 378 19.54 -23.78 -7.91
C TYR A 378 20.75 -24.55 -7.39
N ILE A 379 21.40 -25.37 -8.20
CA ILE A 379 22.41 -26.32 -7.73
C ILE A 379 23.82 -25.76 -7.98
N ASP A 380 24.20 -25.55 -9.24
CA ASP A 380 25.61 -25.37 -9.65
C ASP A 380 26.32 -24.26 -8.86
N ASN A 381 25.71 -23.09 -8.79
CA ASN A 381 26.27 -21.92 -8.10
C ASN A 381 26.25 -22.03 -6.57
N ASN A 382 25.46 -22.94 -5.99
CA ASN A 382 25.25 -23.04 -4.54
C ASN A 382 25.91 -24.28 -3.92
N LEU A 383 26.52 -25.16 -4.72
CA LEU A 383 27.13 -26.42 -4.24
C LEU A 383 28.13 -26.24 -3.09
N LYS A 384 28.86 -25.11 -3.06
CA LYS A 384 29.83 -24.81 -2.00
C LYS A 384 29.18 -24.47 -0.67
N ASP A 385 27.96 -23.93 -0.72
CA ASP A 385 27.23 -23.41 0.44
C ASP A 385 26.31 -24.45 1.07
N TYR A 386 26.08 -25.57 0.38
CA TYR A 386 25.24 -26.65 0.90
C TYR A 386 25.83 -27.32 2.14
N THR A 387 24.96 -27.66 3.08
CA THR A 387 25.34 -28.49 4.23
C THR A 387 25.55 -29.94 3.79
N LYS A 388 26.12 -30.74 4.69
CA LYS A 388 26.27 -32.19 4.46
C LYS A 388 24.92 -32.85 4.21
N GLU A 389 23.91 -32.51 5.01
CA GLU A 389 22.55 -33.05 4.95
C GLU A 389 21.88 -32.68 3.62
N GLN A 390 22.07 -31.45 3.14
CA GLN A 390 21.57 -30.99 1.85
C GLN A 390 22.19 -31.75 0.67
N LEU A 391 23.51 -31.95 0.72
CA LEU A 391 24.23 -32.74 -0.28
C LEU A 391 23.79 -34.22 -0.26
N GLU A 392 23.47 -34.78 0.90
CA GLU A 392 22.92 -36.13 1.02
C GLU A 392 21.55 -36.25 0.34
N VAL A 393 20.65 -35.30 0.61
CA VAL A 393 19.32 -35.24 -0.06
C VAL A 393 19.48 -35.07 -1.56
N LEU A 394 20.40 -34.20 -2.01
CA LEU A 394 20.68 -33.98 -3.42
C LEU A 394 21.21 -35.24 -4.11
N LEU A 395 22.17 -35.95 -3.50
CA LEU A 395 22.73 -37.19 -4.06
C LEU A 395 21.67 -38.29 -4.16
N VAL A 396 20.92 -38.54 -3.08
CA VAL A 396 19.83 -39.52 -3.06
C VAL A 396 18.78 -39.18 -4.11
N GLY A 397 18.35 -37.92 -4.18
CA GLY A 397 17.34 -37.46 -5.13
C GLY A 397 17.82 -37.55 -6.59
N THR A 398 19.07 -37.17 -6.86
CA THR A 398 19.68 -37.28 -8.20
C THR A 398 19.76 -38.74 -8.62
N ASN A 399 20.21 -39.64 -7.74
CA ASN A 399 20.30 -41.08 -8.02
C ASN A 399 18.93 -41.71 -8.33
N ASN A 400 17.88 -41.24 -7.66
CA ASN A 400 16.54 -41.85 -7.75
C ASN A 400 15.68 -41.27 -8.88
N ASN A 401 16.05 -40.15 -9.50
CA ASN A 401 15.33 -39.56 -10.62
C ASN A 401 16.12 -39.66 -11.92
N ASN A 402 15.63 -40.48 -12.86
CA ASN A 402 16.25 -40.64 -14.18
C ASN A 402 16.30 -39.35 -14.98
N GLN A 403 15.40 -38.39 -14.71
CA GLN A 403 15.49 -37.07 -15.33
C GLN A 403 16.73 -36.29 -14.86
N CYS A 404 17.27 -36.61 -13.69
CA CYS A 404 18.45 -35.99 -13.11
C CYS A 404 19.74 -36.73 -13.48
N TYR A 405 19.78 -38.06 -13.32
CA TYR A 405 21.03 -38.82 -13.54
C TYR A 405 21.26 -39.20 -15.02
N TRP A 406 20.21 -39.47 -15.81
CA TRP A 406 20.36 -39.99 -17.18
C TRP A 406 20.57 -38.87 -18.21
N ARG A 407 20.18 -37.62 -17.93
CA ARG A 407 20.36 -36.50 -18.86
C ARG A 407 21.82 -36.35 -19.31
N ASN A 408 22.05 -35.94 -20.55
CA ASN A 408 23.40 -35.89 -21.16
C ASN A 408 24.41 -35.13 -20.29
N ARG A 409 24.03 -33.96 -19.77
CA ARG A 409 24.87 -33.12 -18.91
C ARG A 409 25.28 -33.79 -17.59
N SER A 410 24.58 -34.83 -17.14
CA SER A 410 24.92 -35.64 -15.97
C SER A 410 25.73 -36.88 -16.38
N ARG A 411 25.20 -37.66 -17.31
CA ARG A 411 25.75 -38.97 -17.71
C ARG A 411 27.11 -38.83 -18.40
N ASP A 412 27.15 -37.98 -19.43
CA ASP A 412 28.33 -37.77 -20.27
C ASP A 412 29.00 -36.43 -19.95
N GLY A 413 28.27 -35.49 -19.34
CA GLY A 413 28.78 -34.22 -18.85
C GLY A 413 29.34 -34.28 -17.44
N ASN A 414 29.38 -33.13 -16.76
CA ASN A 414 30.07 -32.95 -15.49
C ASN A 414 29.14 -32.63 -14.31
N ASP A 415 27.83 -32.45 -14.51
CA ASP A 415 26.95 -31.94 -13.47
C ASP A 415 26.88 -32.89 -12.24
N SER A 416 26.69 -34.19 -12.45
CA SER A 416 26.68 -35.17 -11.35
C SER A 416 28.07 -35.34 -10.73
N VAL A 417 29.15 -35.18 -11.51
CA VAL A 417 30.52 -35.18 -10.98
C VAL A 417 30.74 -33.97 -10.06
N ARG A 418 30.23 -32.79 -10.42
CA ARG A 418 30.27 -31.58 -9.57
C ARG A 418 29.54 -31.80 -8.24
N ILE A 419 28.36 -32.41 -8.26
CA ILE A 419 27.62 -32.77 -7.03
C ILE A 419 28.45 -33.73 -6.17
N LEU A 420 28.97 -34.81 -6.78
CA LEU A 420 29.78 -35.82 -6.09
C LEU A 420 31.05 -35.21 -5.46
N LYS A 421 31.74 -34.31 -6.17
CA LYS A 421 32.91 -33.59 -5.65
C LYS A 421 32.58 -32.68 -4.47
N ALA A 422 31.48 -31.94 -4.56
CA ALA A 422 31.01 -31.10 -3.46
C ALA A 422 30.74 -31.95 -2.22
N ALA A 423 30.07 -33.10 -2.39
CA ALA A 423 29.84 -34.05 -1.30
C ALA A 423 31.14 -34.65 -0.74
N LYS A 424 32.07 -35.10 -1.60
CA LYS A 424 33.37 -35.64 -1.18
C LYS A 424 34.15 -34.65 -0.32
N SER A 425 34.08 -33.35 -0.63
CA SER A 425 34.75 -32.31 0.15
C SER A 425 34.13 -32.05 1.53
N ARG A 426 32.88 -32.47 1.75
CA ARG A 426 32.09 -32.16 2.96
C ARG A 426 31.85 -33.39 3.85
N PHE A 427 31.89 -34.58 3.28
CA PHE A 427 31.58 -35.83 3.95
C PHE A 427 32.85 -36.37 4.65
N PRO A 428 32.70 -37.21 5.68
CA PRO A 428 33.86 -37.82 6.34
C PRO A 428 34.72 -38.63 5.37
N ASP A 429 36.03 -38.66 5.62
CA ASP A 429 36.96 -39.51 4.88
C ASP A 429 36.51 -40.98 4.93
N GLY A 430 36.53 -41.64 3.76
CA GLY A 430 36.09 -43.03 3.63
C GLY A 430 34.58 -43.24 3.54
N PHE A 431 33.79 -42.17 3.35
CA PHE A 431 32.37 -42.33 3.01
C PHE A 431 32.18 -43.15 1.73
N ASP A 432 31.31 -44.15 1.79
CA ASP A 432 31.03 -45.04 0.67
C ASP A 432 30.05 -44.40 -0.32
N PHE A 433 30.57 -43.82 -1.40
CA PHE A 433 29.75 -43.25 -2.48
C PHE A 433 29.14 -44.32 -3.39
N SER A 434 29.56 -45.59 -3.32
CA SER A 434 29.03 -46.68 -4.17
C SER A 434 27.54 -46.96 -3.97
N ILE A 435 26.96 -46.45 -2.87
CA ILE A 435 25.53 -46.48 -2.61
C ILE A 435 24.70 -45.66 -3.63
N TYR A 436 25.34 -44.78 -4.41
CA TYR A 436 24.71 -43.98 -5.48
C TYR A 436 25.02 -44.56 -6.87
N ASP A 437 24.56 -45.79 -7.09
CA ASP A 437 24.84 -46.63 -8.26
C ASP A 437 24.51 -46.05 -9.65
N CYS A 438 23.62 -45.06 -9.72
CA CYS A 438 23.24 -44.38 -10.97
C CYS A 438 24.11 -43.15 -11.27
N LEU A 439 25.02 -42.76 -10.38
CA LEU A 439 25.91 -41.60 -10.55
C LEU A 439 27.32 -42.04 -11.03
N PRO A 440 28.04 -41.20 -11.79
CA PRO A 440 29.38 -41.51 -12.30
C PRO A 440 30.46 -41.38 -11.22
N ILE A 441 30.44 -42.29 -10.24
CA ILE A 441 31.35 -42.27 -9.08
C ILE A 441 32.80 -42.52 -9.48
N ASP A 442 33.02 -43.29 -10.54
CA ASP A 442 34.35 -43.53 -11.14
C ASP A 442 35.03 -42.24 -11.59
N ARG A 443 34.25 -41.19 -11.87
CA ARG A 443 34.69 -39.87 -12.32
C ARG A 443 34.82 -38.84 -11.20
N ILE A 444 34.59 -39.22 -9.93
CA ILE A 444 34.57 -38.28 -8.79
C ILE A 444 35.91 -37.53 -8.60
N ASP A 445 37.02 -38.14 -9.02
CA ASP A 445 38.37 -37.61 -8.94
C ASP A 445 38.89 -36.99 -10.25
N ASP A 446 38.09 -36.97 -11.32
CA ASP A 446 38.47 -36.40 -12.61
C ASP A 446 38.77 -34.91 -12.48
N ASN A 447 39.87 -34.40 -13.05
CA ASN A 447 40.05 -32.95 -13.16
C ASN A 447 39.02 -32.39 -14.13
N LEU A 448 38.07 -31.60 -13.62
CA LEU A 448 37.09 -30.92 -14.45
C LEU A 448 37.78 -29.67 -15.00
N GLU A 449 37.96 -29.58 -16.32
CA GLU A 449 38.42 -28.34 -16.95
C GLU A 449 37.44 -27.21 -16.58
N GLU A 450 37.98 -26.05 -16.18
CA GLU A 450 37.16 -24.85 -16.01
C GLU A 450 36.61 -24.51 -17.40
N ASP A 451 35.29 -24.57 -17.52
CA ASP A 451 34.56 -24.18 -18.72
C ASP A 451 34.83 -22.68 -18.95
N THR A 452 35.88 -22.36 -19.72
CA THR A 452 36.14 -21.01 -20.20
C THR A 452 35.05 -20.70 -21.20
N GLY A 453 33.90 -20.25 -20.71
CA GLY A 453 32.71 -19.97 -21.50
C GLY A 453 33.05 -19.12 -22.73
N GLU A 454 33.08 -19.75 -23.89
CA GLU A 454 33.07 -19.07 -25.16
C GLU A 454 31.61 -18.73 -25.52
N VAL A 455 31.28 -17.47 -25.22
CA VAL A 455 30.27 -16.55 -25.80
C VAL A 455 28.85 -17.05 -26.05
#